data_AF-A0A972A0Y7-F1
#
_entry.id   AF-A0A972A0Y7-F1
#
_cell.length_a   1.000
_cell.length_b   1.000
_cell.length_c   1.000
_cell.angle_alpha   90.00
_cell.angle_beta   90.00
_cell.angle_gamma   90.00
#
_symmetry.space_group_name_H-M   'P 1'
#
loop_
_entity.id
_entity.type
_entity.pdbx_description
1 polymer ?
#
loop_
_entity_poly.entity_id
_entity_poly.type
_entity_poly.pdbx_seq_one_letter_code
_entity_poly.pdbx_strand_id
1 'polypeptide(L)'
;MTNSIKFDKGWKILIYFDIVLPAILFVLAFFLNLPYLSKIFHSYEIFISNPIPDFASLTGIIGLIYHLGIIIYTIVKRDFSDMLFCLIITLAIAAYFWFGINYTIIRPLNFASF
;
A
#
# COMPACT_ATOMS: atom_id res chain seq x y z
N MET A 1 24.18 -17.63 2.04
CA MET A 1 23.14 -17.54 1.00
C MET A 1 22.36 -16.26 1.22
N THR A 2 22.64 -15.23 0.42
CA THR A 2 21.84 -14.00 0.44
C THR A 2 20.50 -14.31 -0.22
N ASN A 3 19.44 -14.42 0.59
CA ASN A 3 18.06 -14.48 0.11
C ASN A 3 17.72 -13.14 -0.57
N SER A 4 18.11 -12.98 -1.83
CA SER A 4 17.66 -11.84 -2.61
C SER A 4 16.15 -11.96 -2.83
N ILE A 5 15.41 -10.95 -2.42
CA ILE A 5 13.98 -10.84 -2.71
C ILE A 5 13.86 -10.76 -4.23
N LYS A 6 13.57 -11.89 -4.88
CA LYS A 6 13.22 -11.89 -6.30
C LYS A 6 11.78 -11.39 -6.42
N PHE A 7 11.60 -10.27 -7.11
CA PHE A 7 10.29 -9.75 -7.53
C PHE A 7 9.80 -10.52 -8.78
N ASP A 8 9.70 -11.83 -8.66
CA ASP A 8 9.24 -12.73 -9.72
C ASP A 8 7.71 -12.88 -9.74
N LYS A 9 7.08 -12.67 -8.58
CA LYS A 9 5.64 -12.83 -8.31
C LYS A 9 4.96 -11.49 -8.05
N GLY A 10 3.78 -11.31 -8.64
CA GLY A 10 2.95 -10.11 -8.49
C GLY A 10 2.55 -9.87 -7.04
N TRP A 11 2.17 -10.91 -6.30
CA TRP A 11 1.76 -10.77 -4.90
C TRP A 11 2.87 -10.20 -4.02
N LYS A 12 4.14 -10.50 -4.30
CA LYS A 12 5.28 -9.95 -3.55
C LYS A 12 5.41 -8.45 -3.75
N ILE A 13 5.11 -7.97 -4.96
CA ILE A 13 5.12 -6.55 -5.29
C ILE A 13 4.01 -5.84 -4.51
N LEU A 14 2.79 -6.41 -4.47
CA LEU A 14 1.69 -5.86 -3.67
C LEU A 14 2.05 -5.82 -2.18
N ILE A 15 2.52 -6.93 -1.59
CA ILE A 15 2.95 -6.94 -0.17
C ILE A 15 4.01 -5.87 0.11
N TYR A 16 4.94 -5.67 -0.81
CA TYR A 16 5.99 -4.67 -0.63
C TYR A 16 5.41 -3.24 -0.58
N PHE A 17 4.58 -2.88 -1.56
CA PHE A 17 4.02 -1.53 -1.66
C PHE A 17 2.88 -1.26 -0.68
N ASP A 18 2.06 -2.24 -0.35
CA ASP A 18 0.87 -2.06 0.49
C ASP A 18 1.10 -2.33 1.98
N ILE A 19 2.16 -3.04 2.33
CA ILE A 19 2.39 -3.47 3.72
C ILE A 19 3.78 -3.08 4.18
N VAL A 20 4.82 -3.55 3.50
CA VAL A 20 6.21 -3.39 3.98
C VAL A 20 6.60 -1.92 4.00
N LEU A 21 6.40 -1.20 2.89
CA LEU A 21 6.79 0.21 2.80
C LEU A 21 5.96 1.11 3.74
N PRO A 22 4.61 1.01 3.79
CA PRO A 22 3.80 1.67 4.81
C PRO A 22 4.24 1.38 6.24
N ALA A 23 4.51 0.13 6.57
CA ALA A 23 4.94 -0.25 7.91
C ALA A 23 6.29 0.38 8.29
N ILE A 24 7.24 0.43 7.36
CA ILE A 24 8.53 1.11 7.58
C ILE A 24 8.30 2.61 7.81
N LEU A 25 7.49 3.26 6.98
CA LEU A 25 7.18 4.68 7.12
C LEU A 25 6.47 4.98 8.44
N PHE A 26 5.52 4.13 8.84
CA PHE A 26 4.81 4.23 10.11
C PHE A 26 5.77 4.11 11.30
N VAL A 27 6.61 3.07 11.31
CA VAL A 27 7.61 2.83 12.37
C VAL A 27 8.55 4.02 12.50
N LEU A 28 9.06 4.55 11.38
CA LEU A 28 9.92 5.73 11.40
C LEU A 28 9.19 6.96 11.94
N ALA A 29 7.96 7.21 11.48
CA ALA A 29 7.15 8.33 11.96
C ALA A 29 6.84 8.23 13.46
N PHE A 30 6.50 7.03 13.94
CA PHE A 30 6.16 6.76 15.33
C PHE A 30 7.35 6.93 16.27
N PHE A 31 8.50 6.32 15.95
CA PHE A 31 9.67 6.36 16.84
C PHE A 31 10.44 7.68 16.79
N LEU A 32 10.54 8.32 15.62
CA LEU A 32 11.26 9.58 15.48
C LEU A 32 10.39 10.79 15.84
N ASN A 33 9.06 10.59 15.92
CA ASN A 33 8.08 11.61 16.28
C ASN A 33 8.18 12.90 15.42
N LEU A 34 8.59 12.74 14.15
CA LEU A 34 8.78 13.85 13.21
C LEU A 34 7.49 14.09 12.40
N PRO A 35 6.90 15.30 12.45
CA PRO A 35 5.65 15.61 11.75
C PRO A 35 5.69 15.39 10.23
N TYR A 36 6.86 15.61 9.63
CA TYR A 36 7.08 15.38 8.21
C TYR A 36 6.95 13.90 7.83
N LEU A 37 7.43 12.97 8.67
CA LEU A 37 7.32 11.53 8.40
C LEU A 37 5.87 11.04 8.51
N SER A 38 5.11 11.55 9.47
CA SER A 38 3.68 11.26 9.60
C SER A 38 2.92 11.73 8.36
N LYS A 39 3.25 12.91 7.82
CA LYS A 39 2.69 13.43 6.56
C LYS A 39 3.08 12.54 5.37
N ILE A 40 4.34 12.11 5.27
CA ILE A 40 4.77 11.17 4.20
C ILE A 40 3.99 9.86 4.29
N PHE A 41 3.91 9.24 5.47
CA PHE A 41 3.15 8.00 5.67
C PHE A 41 1.69 8.20 5.22
N HIS A 42 1.04 9.28 5.68
CA HIS A 42 -0.33 9.59 5.32
C HIS A 42 -0.54 9.78 3.82
N SER A 43 0.33 10.56 3.18
CA SER A 43 0.27 10.80 1.73
C SER A 43 0.50 9.51 0.96
N TYR A 44 1.44 8.67 1.41
CA TYR A 44 1.67 7.37 0.79
C TYR A 44 0.43 6.48 0.85
N GLU A 45 -0.21 6.38 2.02
CA GLU A 45 -1.46 5.63 2.20
C GLU A 45 -2.56 6.11 1.25
N ILE A 46 -2.79 7.42 1.16
CA ILE A 46 -3.89 8.00 0.38
C ILE A 46 -3.63 7.95 -1.14
N PHE A 47 -2.42 8.26 -1.58
CA PHE A 47 -2.12 8.40 -3.01
C PHE A 47 -1.61 7.11 -3.64
N ILE A 48 -0.83 6.32 -2.90
CA ILE A 48 -0.14 5.13 -3.42
C ILE A 48 -0.86 3.87 -2.96
N SER A 49 -0.93 3.56 -1.67
CA SER A 49 -1.48 2.25 -1.25
C SER A 49 -2.97 2.11 -1.52
N ASN A 50 -3.76 3.17 -1.31
CA ASN A 50 -5.21 3.13 -1.51
C ASN A 50 -5.61 2.75 -2.96
N PRO A 51 -6.26 1.61 -3.20
CA PRO A 51 -6.70 1.22 -4.54
C PRO A 51 -8.11 1.72 -4.87
N ILE A 52 -8.77 2.47 -3.98
CA ILE A 52 -10.09 3.03 -4.19
C ILE A 52 -9.94 4.45 -4.72
N PRO A 53 -10.23 4.69 -6.02
CA PRO A 53 -10.07 6.01 -6.61
C PRO A 53 -11.14 6.98 -6.09
N ASP A 54 -10.72 8.18 -5.74
CA ASP A 54 -11.60 9.34 -5.61
C ASP A 54 -11.18 10.40 -6.64
N PHE A 55 -12.01 10.56 -7.67
CA PHE A 55 -11.75 11.46 -8.78
C PHE A 55 -11.89 12.95 -8.40
N ALA A 56 -12.58 13.28 -7.30
CA ALA A 56 -12.68 14.66 -6.84
C ALA A 56 -11.37 15.14 -6.20
N SER A 57 -10.73 14.27 -5.41
CA SER A 57 -9.45 14.54 -4.74
C SER A 57 -8.22 14.04 -5.52
N LEU A 58 -8.43 13.31 -6.62
CA LEU A 58 -7.39 12.63 -7.41
C LEU A 58 -6.52 11.67 -6.58
N THR A 59 -7.13 11.03 -5.58
CA THR A 59 -6.48 10.06 -4.70
C THR A 59 -6.81 8.63 -5.11
N GLY A 60 -5.97 7.67 -4.71
CA GLY A 60 -6.14 6.24 -4.99
C GLY A 60 -6.05 5.78 -6.46
N ILE A 61 -5.88 6.71 -7.41
CA ILE A 61 -5.73 6.41 -8.85
C ILE A 61 -4.45 5.60 -9.10
N ILE A 62 -3.33 6.02 -8.50
CA ILE A 62 -2.04 5.31 -8.66
C ILE A 62 -2.16 3.91 -8.05
N GLY A 63 -2.76 3.81 -6.87
CA GLY A 63 -3.06 2.55 -6.19
C GLY A 63 -3.81 1.57 -7.07
N LEU A 64 -4.93 2.03 -7.64
CA LEU A 64 -5.73 1.23 -8.54
C LEU A 64 -4.93 0.78 -9.78
N ILE A 65 -4.18 1.70 -10.41
CA ILE A 65 -3.43 1.41 -11.63
C ILE A 65 -2.41 0.30 -11.41
N TYR A 66 -1.60 0.37 -10.34
CA TYR A 66 -0.60 -0.67 -10.16
C TYR A 66 -1.21 -2.00 -9.70
N HIS A 67 -2.29 -1.98 -8.89
CA HIS A 67 -3.00 -3.21 -8.53
C HIS A 67 -3.54 -3.92 -9.77
N LEU A 68 -4.25 -3.20 -10.64
CA LEU A 68 -4.74 -3.73 -11.91
C LEU A 68 -3.59 -4.17 -12.81
N GLY A 69 -2.54 -3.36 -12.93
CA GLY A 69 -1.36 -3.68 -13.74
C GLY A 69 -0.69 -4.98 -13.31
N ILE A 70 -0.55 -5.22 -12.00
CA ILE A 70 0.03 -6.45 -11.46
C ILE A 70 -0.90 -7.64 -11.70
N ILE A 71 -2.21 -7.50 -11.45
CA ILE A 71 -3.17 -8.58 -11.73
C ILE A 71 -3.15 -8.94 -13.21
N ILE A 72 -3.22 -7.96 -14.11
CA ILE A 72 -3.14 -8.17 -15.57
C ILE A 72 -1.84 -8.87 -15.94
N TYR A 73 -0.71 -8.46 -15.34
CA TYR A 73 0.58 -9.11 -15.57
C TYR A 73 0.57 -10.60 -15.18
N THR A 74 -0.05 -10.97 -14.05
CA THR A 74 -0.20 -12.38 -13.66
C THR A 74 -1.07 -13.18 -14.63
N ILE A 75 -2.12 -12.56 -15.20
CA ILE A 75 -2.98 -13.17 -16.23
C ILE A 75 -2.18 -13.43 -17.51
N VAL A 76 -1.39 -12.45 -17.97
CA VAL A 76 -0.54 -12.60 -19.17
C VAL A 76 0.48 -13.72 -19.00
N LYS A 77 1.06 -13.86 -17.80
CA LYS A 77 1.94 -14.97 -17.44
C LYS A 77 1.24 -16.32 -17.30
N ARG A 78 -0.11 -16.34 -17.28
CA ARG A 78 -0.94 -17.52 -17.01
C ARG A 78 -0.65 -18.16 -15.64
N ASP A 79 -0.22 -17.35 -14.67
CA ASP A 79 0.07 -17.79 -13.31
C ASP A 79 -1.14 -17.54 -12.41
N PHE A 80 -2.12 -18.44 -12.47
CA PHE A 80 -3.39 -18.27 -11.76
C PHE A 80 -3.27 -18.34 -10.24
N SER A 81 -2.23 -18.99 -9.72
CA SER A 81 -1.95 -18.99 -8.28
C SER A 81 -1.51 -17.60 -7.83
N ASP A 82 -0.56 -16.99 -8.53
CA ASP A 82 -0.12 -15.62 -8.27
C ASP A 82 -1.27 -14.61 -8.44
N MET A 83 -2.09 -14.78 -9.48
CA MET A 83 -3.30 -13.98 -9.72
C MET A 83 -4.27 -14.05 -8.53
N LEU A 84 -4.56 -15.25 -8.01
CA LEU A 84 -5.47 -15.42 -6.87
C LEU A 84 -4.94 -14.69 -5.63
N PHE A 85 -3.63 -14.81 -5.33
CA PHE A 85 -3.03 -14.07 -4.22
C PHE A 85 -3.11 -12.55 -4.43
N CYS A 86 -2.87 -12.08 -5.66
CA CYS A 86 -3.00 -10.66 -5.98
C CYS A 86 -4.42 -10.14 -5.74
N LEU A 87 -5.44 -10.89 -6.16
CA LEU A 87 -6.84 -10.53 -5.94
C LEU A 87 -7.19 -10.48 -4.45
N ILE A 88 -6.76 -11.47 -3.67
CA ILE A 88 -7.00 -11.50 -2.22
C ILE A 88 -6.36 -10.29 -1.53
N ILE A 89 -5.10 -9.99 -1.84
CA ILE A 89 -4.40 -8.83 -1.28
C ILE A 89 -5.12 -7.54 -1.68
N THR A 90 -5.44 -7.37 -2.96
CA THR A 90 -6.15 -6.18 -3.47
C THR A 90 -7.45 -5.95 -2.72
N LEU A 91 -8.26 -7.00 -2.52
CA LEU A 91 -9.53 -6.92 -1.79
C LEU A 91 -9.32 -6.59 -0.32
N ALA A 92 -8.29 -7.15 0.32
CA ALA A 92 -7.95 -6.86 1.71
C ALA A 92 -7.53 -5.40 1.89
N ILE A 93 -6.69 -4.87 0.98
CA ILE A 93 -6.26 -3.47 1.01
C ILE A 93 -7.45 -2.54 0.71
N ALA A 94 -8.27 -2.85 -0.29
CA ALA A 94 -9.50 -2.09 -0.56
C ALA A 94 -10.41 -2.06 0.67
N ALA A 95 -10.64 -3.20 1.34
CA ALA A 95 -11.43 -3.25 2.57
C ALA A 95 -10.81 -2.41 3.69
N TYR A 96 -9.49 -2.48 3.88
CA TYR A 96 -8.75 -1.68 4.85
C TYR A 96 -9.01 -0.17 4.70
N PHE A 97 -8.98 0.34 3.47
CA PHE A 97 -9.30 1.75 3.19
C PHE A 97 -10.80 2.04 3.24
N TRP A 98 -11.65 1.14 2.73
CA TRP A 98 -13.11 1.30 2.73
C TRP A 98 -13.69 1.44 4.14
N PHE A 99 -13.18 0.66 5.09
CA PHE A 99 -13.59 0.71 6.49
C PHE A 99 -12.85 1.78 7.31
N GLY A 100 -11.96 2.57 6.69
CA GLY A 100 -11.22 3.63 7.37
C GLY A 100 -10.24 3.13 8.44
N ILE A 101 -9.74 1.90 8.30
CA ILE A 101 -8.80 1.32 9.29
C ILE A 101 -7.49 2.13 9.30
N ASN A 102 -7.07 2.65 8.16
CA ASN A 102 -5.96 3.60 8.03
C ASN A 102 -6.07 4.80 8.99
N TYR A 103 -7.27 5.35 9.17
CA TYR A 103 -7.49 6.46 10.11
C TYR A 103 -7.45 6.04 11.57
N THR A 104 -7.55 4.74 11.87
CA THR A 104 -7.32 4.21 13.21
C THR A 104 -5.83 4.02 13.46
N ILE A 105 -5.10 3.46 12.50
CA ILE A 105 -3.65 3.23 12.59
C ILE A 105 -2.88 4.54 12.72
N ILE A 106 -3.32 5.61 12.04
CA ILE A 106 -2.59 6.88 12.00
C ILE A 106 -2.67 7.72 13.27
N ARG A 107 -3.63 7.44 14.16
CA ARG A 107 -3.89 8.22 15.39
C ARG A 107 -2.70 8.47 16.32
N PRO A 108 -1.77 7.53 16.54
CA PRO A 108 -0.65 7.76 17.45
C PRO A 108 0.47 8.60 16.82
N LEU A 109 0.40 8.94 15.54
CA LEU A 109 1.44 9.74 14.87
C LEU A 109 1.25 11.24 15.14
N ASN A 110 2.35 11.96 15.28
CA ASN A 110 2.35 13.41 15.47
C ASN A 110 2.28 14.13 14.12
N PHE A 111 1.32 15.05 13.96
CA PHE A 111 1.15 15.88 12.76
C PHE A 111 1.43 17.37 12.98
N ALA A 112 1.64 17.80 14.22
CA ALA A 112 1.81 19.20 14.56
C ALA A 112 3.24 19.66 14.25
N SER A 113 3.38 20.66 13.38
CA SER A 113 4.63 21.42 13.25
C SER A 113 4.70 22.44 14.39
N PHE A 114 5.69 22.28 15.28
CA PHE A 114 6.07 23.32 16.25
C PHE A 114 6.73 24.51 15.54
#